data_AF-A0A2S5LRV4-F1
#
_entry.id   AF-A0A2S5LRV4-F1
#
_cell.length_a   1.000
_cell.length_b   1.000
_cell.length_c   1.000
_cell.angle_alpha   90.00
_cell.angle_beta   90.00
_cell.angle_gamma   90.00
#
_symmetry.space_group_name_H-M   'P 1'
#
loop_
_entity.id
_entity.type
_entity.pdbx_description
1 polymer ?
#
loop_
_entity_poly.entity_id
_entity_poly.type
_entity_poly.pdbx_seq_one_letter_code
_entity_poly.pdbx_strand_id
1 'polypeptide(L)'
;MTQQEQPNESAPHAGAAAEVASEGRRRLEDLTETRTEIWDCLQDANRVLMERMQQEAALTAELASKLTASRSFSETASVLQNWTSKHIEMTTEDTRRLFSDAQQMLNAGTRFWSNAAQAPSPEAAGRFMS
;
A
#
# COMPACT_ATOMS: atom_id res chain seq x y z
N MET A 1 8.19 2.97 70.46
CA MET A 1 9.23 3.31 69.47
C MET A 1 9.07 2.31 68.33
N THR A 2 8.11 2.60 67.45
CA THR A 2 8.31 3.08 66.06
C THR A 2 8.76 1.96 65.14
N GLN A 3 7.77 1.23 64.60
CA GLN A 3 7.91 0.48 63.36
C GLN A 3 8.27 1.49 62.26
N GLN A 4 9.44 1.32 61.67
CA GLN A 4 9.88 2.13 60.54
C GLN A 4 9.42 1.40 59.28
N GLU A 5 8.32 1.89 58.69
CA GLU A 5 7.95 1.57 57.31
C GLU A 5 9.14 1.88 56.41
N GLN A 6 9.73 0.84 55.81
CA GLN A 6 10.64 1.02 54.68
C GLN A 6 9.78 1.46 53.49
N PRO A 7 10.02 2.65 52.91
CA PRO A 7 9.29 3.08 51.74
C PRO A 7 9.77 2.26 50.54
N ASN A 8 8.85 1.48 50.02
CA ASN A 8 8.79 0.81 48.73
C ASN A 8 9.70 1.42 47.62
N GLU A 9 10.98 1.04 47.58
CA GLU A 9 11.92 1.33 46.47
C GLU A 9 11.69 0.43 45.24
N SER A 10 10.69 -0.44 45.26
CA SER A 10 10.41 -1.40 44.17
C SER A 10 9.52 -0.83 43.06
N ALA A 11 8.89 0.33 43.30
CA ALA A 11 7.91 0.94 42.39
C ALA A 11 8.48 1.48 41.04
N PRO A 12 9.70 2.07 40.97
CA PRO A 12 10.17 2.70 39.72
C PRO A 12 10.49 1.68 38.61
N HIS A 13 11.05 0.53 38.99
CA HIS A 13 11.47 -0.51 38.04
C HIS A 13 10.29 -1.33 37.50
N ALA A 14 9.25 -1.55 38.31
CA ALA A 14 8.04 -2.21 37.87
C ALA A 14 7.25 -1.36 36.85
N GLY A 15 7.24 -0.02 37.03
CA GLY A 15 6.67 0.92 36.07
C GLY A 15 7.40 0.92 34.73
N ALA A 16 8.74 1.00 34.75
CA ALA A 16 9.56 0.95 33.54
C ALA A 16 9.43 -0.39 32.78
N ALA A 17 9.34 -1.52 33.50
CA ALA A 17 9.12 -2.83 32.87
C ALA A 17 7.72 -2.97 32.25
N ALA A 18 6.69 -2.42 32.90
CA ALA A 18 5.33 -2.39 32.37
C ALA A 18 5.23 -1.48 31.12
N GLU A 19 5.92 -0.34 31.12
CA GLU A 19 5.98 0.58 30.00
C GLU A 19 6.67 -0.06 28.79
N VAL A 20 7.83 -0.70 28.97
CA VAL A 20 8.53 -1.46 27.92
C VAL A 20 7.67 -2.62 27.38
N ALA A 21 6.92 -3.31 28.24
CA ALA A 21 6.02 -4.39 27.82
C ALA A 21 4.77 -3.89 27.08
N SER A 22 4.32 -2.66 27.35
CA SER A 22 3.21 -2.01 26.63
C SER A 22 3.66 -1.48 25.26
N GLU A 23 4.83 -0.85 25.21
CA GLU A 23 5.48 -0.38 23.98
C GLU A 23 5.81 -1.56 23.04
N GLY A 24 6.32 -2.68 23.60
CA GLY A 24 6.56 -3.90 22.83
C GLY A 24 5.29 -4.52 22.25
N ARG A 25 4.16 -4.44 22.97
CA ARG A 25 2.85 -4.90 22.48
C ARG A 25 2.34 -4.02 21.35
N ARG A 26 2.40 -2.71 21.53
CA ARG A 26 2.01 -1.72 20.52
C ARG A 26 2.81 -1.90 19.23
N ARG A 27 4.13 -2.12 19.31
CA ARG A 27 4.98 -2.39 18.13
C ARG A 27 4.62 -3.68 17.40
N LEU A 28 4.22 -4.73 18.13
CA LEU A 28 3.75 -5.99 17.52
C LEU A 28 2.40 -5.82 16.84
N GLU A 29 1.50 -5.03 17.43
CA GLU A 29 0.21 -4.66 16.84
C GLU A 29 0.42 -3.86 15.55
N ASP A 30 1.24 -2.79 15.59
CA ASP A 30 1.60 -1.97 14.43
C ASP A 30 2.26 -2.82 13.31
N LEU A 31 3.14 -3.76 13.66
CA LEU A 31 3.77 -4.69 12.70
C LEU A 31 2.74 -5.61 12.05
N THR A 32 1.77 -6.10 12.83
CA THR A 32 0.74 -7.02 12.34
C THR A 32 -0.25 -6.30 11.43
N GLU A 33 -0.62 -5.07 11.79
CA GLU A 33 -1.43 -4.18 10.95
C GLU A 33 -0.71 -3.88 9.64
N THR A 34 0.54 -3.41 9.70
CA THR A 34 1.38 -3.15 8.51
C THR A 34 1.51 -4.39 7.63
N ARG A 35 1.71 -5.57 8.22
CA ARG A 35 1.79 -6.83 7.46
C ARG A 35 0.49 -7.16 6.74
N THR A 36 -0.65 -6.90 7.38
CA THR A 36 -1.98 -7.14 6.80
C THR A 36 -2.22 -6.19 5.63
N GLU A 37 -1.90 -4.91 5.80
CA GLU A 37 -2.00 -3.92 4.72
C GLU A 37 -1.11 -4.28 3.51
N ILE A 38 0.13 -4.73 3.75
CA ILE A 38 1.02 -5.18 2.68
C ILE A 38 0.45 -6.41 1.96
N TRP A 39 -0.13 -7.35 2.71
CA TRP A 39 -0.72 -8.55 2.13
C TRP A 39 -1.95 -8.22 1.27
N ASP A 40 -2.84 -7.36 1.78
CA ASP A 40 -4.04 -6.94 1.05
C ASP A 40 -3.67 -6.20 -0.24
N CYS A 41 -2.67 -5.29 -0.17
CA CYS A 41 -2.13 -4.61 -1.34
C CYS A 41 -1.56 -5.60 -2.38
N LEU A 42 -0.81 -6.62 -1.93
CA LEU A 42 -0.27 -7.64 -2.80
C LEU A 42 -1.38 -8.48 -3.46
N GLN A 43 -2.42 -8.84 -2.69
CA GLN A 43 -3.54 -9.62 -3.19
C GLN A 43 -4.37 -8.84 -4.22
N ASP A 44 -4.63 -7.56 -3.96
CA ASP A 44 -5.30 -6.68 -4.90
C ASP A 44 -4.47 -6.46 -6.18
N ALA A 45 -3.16 -6.23 -6.04
CA ALA A 45 -2.25 -6.12 -7.19
C ALA A 45 -2.22 -7.42 -8.01
N ASN A 46 -2.21 -8.58 -7.35
CA ASN A 46 -2.25 -9.88 -8.01
C ASN A 46 -3.55 -10.07 -8.80
N ARG A 47 -4.70 -9.77 -8.19
CA ARG A 47 -6.02 -9.86 -8.87
C ARG A 47 -6.04 -9.01 -10.13
N VAL A 48 -5.59 -7.77 -10.04
CA VAL A 48 -5.53 -6.83 -11.17
C VAL A 48 -4.61 -7.35 -12.29
N LEU A 49 -3.43 -7.87 -11.93
CA LEU A 49 -2.51 -8.45 -12.91
C LEU A 49 -3.11 -9.67 -13.61
N MET A 50 -3.82 -10.53 -12.88
CA MET A 50 -4.46 -11.72 -13.43
C MET A 50 -5.62 -11.36 -14.36
N GLU A 51 -6.46 -10.39 -13.98
CA GLU A 51 -7.52 -9.85 -14.84
C GLU A 51 -6.92 -9.29 -16.15
N ARG A 52 -5.82 -8.53 -16.05
CA ARG A 52 -5.13 -7.98 -17.21
C ARG A 52 -4.57 -9.06 -18.13
N MET A 53 -3.94 -10.10 -17.57
CA MET A 53 -3.45 -11.24 -18.35
C MET A 53 -4.58 -11.97 -19.07
N GLN A 54 -5.74 -12.14 -18.43
CA GLN A 54 -6.91 -12.76 -19.06
C GLN A 54 -7.47 -11.91 -20.20
N GLN A 55 -7.54 -10.59 -20.00
CA GLN A 55 -8.00 -9.66 -21.04
C GLN A 55 -7.08 -9.67 -22.27
N GLU A 56 -5.76 -9.63 -22.06
CA GLU A 56 -4.77 -9.72 -23.14
C GLU A 56 -4.83 -11.06 -23.88
N ALA A 57 -4.97 -12.17 -23.14
CA ALA A 57 -5.12 -13.50 -23.72
C ALA A 57 -6.39 -13.59 -24.59
N ALA A 58 -7.52 -13.04 -24.10
CA ALA A 58 -8.77 -13.01 -24.83
C ALA A 58 -8.67 -12.15 -26.10
N LEU A 59 -8.06 -10.97 -26.03
CA LEU A 59 -7.84 -10.08 -27.17
C LEU A 59 -6.96 -10.70 -28.25
N THR A 60 -5.89 -11.37 -27.83
CA THR A 60 -4.98 -12.09 -28.75
C THR A 60 -5.69 -13.27 -29.40
N ALA A 61 -6.46 -14.05 -28.64
CA ALA A 61 -7.25 -15.15 -29.19
C ALA A 61 -8.33 -14.65 -30.17
N GLU A 62 -9.02 -13.56 -29.85
CA GLU A 62 -10.02 -12.92 -30.72
C GLU A 62 -9.36 -12.45 -32.03
N LEU A 63 -8.19 -11.81 -31.95
CA LEU A 63 -7.42 -11.39 -33.11
C LEU A 63 -7.04 -12.58 -33.99
N ALA A 64 -6.44 -13.62 -33.40
CA ALA A 64 -6.02 -14.81 -34.14
C ALA A 64 -7.21 -15.48 -34.84
N SER A 65 -8.33 -15.66 -34.12
CA SER A 65 -9.56 -16.21 -34.68
C SER A 65 -10.07 -15.39 -35.86
N LYS A 66 -10.18 -14.07 -35.71
CA LYS A 66 -10.66 -13.17 -36.77
C LYS A 66 -9.73 -13.13 -37.98
N LEU A 67 -8.41 -13.12 -37.76
CA LEU A 67 -7.44 -13.16 -38.86
C LEU A 67 -7.52 -14.45 -39.66
N THR A 68 -7.70 -15.60 -39.00
CA THR A 68 -7.87 -16.89 -39.70
C THR A 68 -9.20 -17.00 -40.46
N ALA A 69 -10.23 -16.27 -40.02
CA ALA A 69 -11.53 -16.24 -40.67
C ALA A 69 -11.61 -15.27 -41.85
N SER A 70 -10.77 -14.22 -41.87
CA SER A 70 -10.71 -13.23 -42.95
C SER A 70 -10.31 -13.88 -44.27
N ARG A 71 -11.08 -13.60 -45.34
CA ARG A 71 -10.84 -14.14 -46.68
C ARG A 71 -10.32 -13.08 -47.65
N SER A 72 -10.24 -11.83 -47.19
CA SER A 72 -9.79 -10.71 -47.99
C SER A 72 -8.86 -9.77 -47.22
N PHE A 73 -8.05 -9.03 -47.96
CA PHE A 73 -7.17 -8.01 -47.39
C PHE A 73 -7.94 -6.93 -46.64
N SER A 74 -9.11 -6.51 -47.14
CA SER A 74 -9.91 -5.48 -46.48
C SER A 74 -10.51 -5.95 -45.15
N GLU A 75 -10.94 -7.20 -45.07
CA GLU A 75 -11.39 -7.80 -43.80
C GLU A 75 -10.24 -7.87 -42.79
N THR A 76 -9.07 -8.34 -43.22
CA THR A 76 -7.86 -8.37 -42.39
C THR A 76 -7.49 -6.97 -41.86
N ALA A 77 -7.52 -5.95 -42.72
CA ALA A 77 -7.25 -4.58 -42.31
C ALA A 77 -8.25 -4.07 -41.26
N SER A 78 -9.55 -4.37 -41.43
CA SER A 78 -10.59 -4.02 -40.46
C SER A 78 -10.40 -4.73 -39.11
N VAL A 79 -10.01 -6.01 -39.14
CA VAL A 79 -9.71 -6.78 -37.93
C VAL A 79 -8.53 -6.19 -37.16
N LEU A 80 -7.45 -5.85 -37.85
CA LEU A 80 -6.27 -5.21 -37.25
C LEU A 80 -6.59 -3.81 -36.70
N GLN A 81 -7.39 -3.03 -37.41
CA GLN A 81 -7.80 -1.71 -36.97
C GLN A 81 -8.63 -1.79 -35.68
N ASN A 82 -9.61 -2.71 -35.62
CA ASN A 82 -10.42 -2.94 -34.42
C ASN A 82 -9.58 -3.41 -33.23
N TRP A 83 -8.62 -4.33 -33.46
CA TRP A 83 -7.71 -4.76 -32.41
C TRP A 83 -6.84 -3.60 -31.90
N THR A 84 -6.31 -2.79 -32.80
CA THR A 84 -5.47 -1.63 -32.45
C THR A 84 -6.26 -0.62 -31.62
N SER A 85 -7.51 -0.33 -32.01
CA SER A 85 -8.40 0.55 -31.23
C SER A 85 -8.64 0.03 -29.82
N LYS A 86 -8.98 -1.26 -29.66
CA LYS A 86 -9.15 -1.89 -28.33
C LYS A 86 -7.87 -1.84 -27.50
N HIS A 87 -6.71 -2.10 -28.11
CA HIS A 87 -5.43 -2.09 -27.41
C HIS A 87 -5.04 -0.69 -26.92
N ILE A 88 -5.33 0.35 -27.72
CA ILE A 88 -5.13 1.75 -27.32
C ILE A 88 -6.05 2.12 -26.15
N GLU A 89 -7.31 1.69 -26.19
CA GLU A 89 -8.27 1.94 -25.12
C GLU A 89 -7.79 1.34 -23.79
N MET A 90 -7.41 0.06 -23.78
CA MET A 90 -6.84 -0.60 -22.60
C MET A 90 -5.59 0.10 -22.09
N THR A 91 -4.65 0.44 -22.98
CA THR A 91 -3.40 1.12 -22.60
C THR A 91 -3.68 2.50 -22.00
N THR A 92 -4.70 3.20 -22.50
CA THR A 92 -5.11 4.50 -21.98
C THR A 92 -5.70 4.37 -20.58
N GLU A 93 -6.54 3.37 -20.35
CA GLU A 93 -7.12 3.10 -19.04
C GLU A 93 -6.04 2.71 -18.01
N ASP A 94 -5.11 1.83 -18.41
CA ASP A 94 -3.95 1.45 -17.58
C ASP A 94 -3.11 2.69 -17.21
N THR A 95 -2.87 3.58 -18.17
CA THR A 95 -2.11 4.82 -17.94
C THR A 95 -2.85 5.76 -17.00
N ARG A 96 -4.18 5.90 -17.15
CA ARG A 96 -5.02 6.69 -16.24
C ARG A 96 -4.93 6.17 -14.81
N ARG A 97 -5.06 4.85 -14.64
CA ARG A 97 -4.99 4.22 -13.33
C ARG A 97 -3.62 4.42 -12.69
N LEU A 98 -2.54 4.17 -13.44
CA LEU A 98 -1.17 4.34 -12.94
C LEU A 98 -0.88 5.79 -12.53
N PHE A 99 -1.42 6.76 -13.28
CA PHE A 99 -1.33 8.18 -12.91
C PHE A 99 -2.10 8.49 -11.63
N SER A 100 -3.31 7.94 -11.47
CA SER A 100 -4.10 8.10 -10.24
C SER A 100 -3.39 7.51 -9.02
N ASP A 101 -2.86 6.30 -9.15
CA ASP A 101 -2.12 5.61 -8.09
C ASP A 101 -0.86 6.41 -7.71
N ALA A 102 -0.13 6.94 -8.69
CA ALA A 102 1.03 7.80 -8.45
C ALA A 102 0.66 9.10 -7.72
N GLN A 103 -0.46 9.74 -8.07
CA GLN A 103 -0.95 10.92 -7.36
C GLN A 103 -1.34 10.60 -5.92
N GLN A 104 -2.00 9.47 -5.68
CA GLN A 104 -2.35 9.02 -4.32
C GLN A 104 -1.09 8.75 -3.49
N MET A 105 -0.10 8.07 -4.05
CA MET A 105 1.18 7.79 -3.38
C MET A 105 1.94 9.08 -3.05
N LEU A 106 2.01 10.04 -3.97
CA LEU A 106 2.62 11.35 -3.71
C LEU A 106 1.89 12.10 -2.60
N ASN A 107 0.56 12.09 -2.59
CA ASN A 107 -0.25 12.73 -1.54
C ASN A 107 -0.07 12.04 -0.17
N ALA A 108 0.04 10.71 -0.14
CA ALA A 108 0.33 9.97 1.07
C ALA A 108 1.74 10.30 1.59
N GLY A 109 2.73 10.36 0.70
CA GLY A 109 4.10 10.74 1.03
C GLY A 109 4.20 12.15 1.61
N THR A 110 3.56 13.13 1.00
CA THR A 110 3.56 14.52 1.52
C THR A 110 2.92 14.62 2.91
N ARG A 111 1.83 13.88 3.16
CA ARG A 111 1.21 13.79 4.49
C ARG A 111 2.14 13.15 5.52
N PHE A 112 2.77 12.03 5.18
CA PHE A 112 3.71 11.35 6.06
C PHE A 112 4.87 12.27 6.47
N TRP A 113 5.51 12.93 5.50
CA TRP A 113 6.60 13.88 5.77
C TRP A 113 6.15 15.11 6.56
N SER A 114 4.94 15.62 6.30
CA SER A 114 4.38 16.76 7.05
C SER A 114 4.10 16.41 8.51
N ASN A 115 3.57 15.22 8.77
CA ASN A 115 3.31 14.72 10.12
C ASN A 115 4.62 14.37 10.85
N ALA A 116 5.62 13.84 10.13
CA ALA A 116 6.95 13.55 10.68
C ALA A 116 7.76 14.82 11.01
N ALA A 117 7.54 15.91 10.27
CA ALA A 117 8.16 17.21 10.53
C ALA A 117 7.57 17.93 11.76
N GLN A 118 6.46 17.44 12.30
CA GLN A 118 5.86 17.95 13.53
C GLN A 118 6.50 17.27 14.75
N ALA A 119 7.79 17.56 14.95
CA ALA A 119 8.53 17.17 16.15
C ALA A 119 7.90 17.83 17.40
N PRO A 120 7.96 17.18 18.57
CA PRO A 120 7.41 17.75 19.80
C PRO A 120 8.09 19.09 20.11
N SER A 121 7.26 20.09 20.43
CA SER A 121 7.69 21.43 20.84
C SER A 121 8.80 21.33 21.91
N PRO A 122 9.85 22.18 21.84
CA PRO A 122 10.95 22.19 22.80
C PRO A 122 10.51 22.47 24.25
N GLU A 123 9.28 22.93 24.49
CA GLU A 123 8.72 23.06 25.84
C GLU A 123 8.51 21.71 26.54
N ALA A 124 8.28 20.62 25.81
CA ALA A 124 8.13 19.29 26.41
C ALA A 124 9.49 18.70 26.85
N ALA A 125 10.57 19.02 26.14
CA ALA A 125 11.91 18.54 26.45
C ALA A 125 12.50 19.18 27.73
N GLY A 126 12.11 20.42 28.05
CA GLY A 126 12.56 21.12 29.26
C GLY A 126 12.04 20.54 30.59
N ARG A 127 10.93 19.79 30.56
CA ARG A 127 10.33 19.18 31.78
C ARG A 127 10.97 17.86 32.21
N PHE A 128 11.80 17.23 31.38
CA PHE A 128 12.45 15.96 31.70
C PHE A 128 13.90 16.11 32.20
N MET A 129 14.45 17.33 32.20
CA MET A 129 15.82 17.63 32.63
C MET A 129 15.89 18.51 33.89
N SER A 130 14.79 18.65 34.65
CA SER A 130 14.75 19.26 35.98
C SER A 130 14.13 18.29 36.97
#